data_AF-A0A0M9VIZ3-F1
#
_entry.id   AF-A0A0M9VIZ3-F1
#
_cell.length_a   1.000
_cell.length_b   1.000
_cell.length_c   1.000
_cell.angle_alpha   90.00
_cell.angle_beta   90.00
_cell.angle_gamma   90.00
#
_symmetry.space_group_name_H-M   'P 1'
#
loop_
_entity.id
_entity.type
_entity.pdbx_description
1 polymer ?
#
loop_
_entity_poly.entity_id
_entity_poly.type
_entity_poly.pdbx_seq_one_letter_code
_entity_poly.pdbx_strand_id
1 'polypeptide(L)'
;MASAFWTLEDGRCYSRKWSWMAHMLLLITDELQHIRGAKAFYEYLEPFVFRDEEGDEINGYGGFIRGEESIMFNFDLRSFAPQNRDFFWMAAQRALKRLIIAKDADNEGSIFILTILLDMHKRILKKEDPMLLNHLTVIEPEPEEKLGPGWG
;
A
#
# COMPACT_ATOMS: atom_id res chain seq x y z
N MET A 1 -0.39 4.06 -17.91
CA MET A 1 -0.05 2.63 -17.76
C MET A 1 0.15 2.34 -16.29
N ALA A 2 -0.38 1.25 -15.78
CA ALA A 2 -0.07 0.74 -14.44
C ALA A 2 1.43 0.48 -14.36
N SER A 3 2.07 0.92 -13.27
CA SER A 3 3.52 0.77 -13.12
C SER A 3 3.93 0.29 -11.72
N ALA A 4 2.99 0.10 -10.79
CA ALA A 4 3.26 -0.45 -9.47
C ALA A 4 2.07 -1.30 -9.01
N PHE A 5 2.33 -2.39 -8.31
CA PHE A 5 1.37 -3.47 -8.07
C PHE A 5 1.37 -3.89 -6.61
N TRP A 6 0.21 -3.86 -5.97
CA TRP A 6 0.00 -4.42 -4.63
C TRP A 6 -0.86 -5.67 -4.74
N THR A 7 -0.33 -6.79 -4.28
CA THR A 7 -1.06 -8.05 -4.17
C THR A 7 -1.79 -8.10 -2.84
N LEU A 8 -3.10 -8.30 -2.90
CA LEU A 8 -4.01 -8.33 -1.76
C LEU A 8 -4.10 -9.74 -1.16
N GLU A 9 -4.85 -9.89 -0.07
CA GLU A 9 -4.83 -11.11 0.75
C GLU A 9 -5.43 -12.35 0.08
N ASP A 10 -6.14 -12.17 -1.02
CA ASP A 10 -6.70 -13.23 -1.85
C ASP A 10 -5.90 -13.46 -3.14
N GLY A 11 -4.73 -12.83 -3.28
CA GLY A 11 -3.87 -12.89 -4.46
C GLY A 11 -4.29 -11.99 -5.62
N ARG A 12 -5.36 -11.21 -5.51
CA ARG A 12 -5.73 -10.23 -6.54
C ARG A 12 -4.85 -8.99 -6.45
N CYS A 13 -4.67 -8.31 -7.58
CA CYS A 13 -3.79 -7.15 -7.67
C CYS A 13 -4.55 -5.82 -7.75
N TYR A 14 -4.16 -4.90 -6.88
CA TYR A 14 -4.48 -3.49 -6.97
C TYR A 14 -3.31 -2.73 -7.60
N SER A 15 -3.58 -1.97 -8.66
CA SER A 15 -2.55 -1.23 -9.38
C SER A 15 -3.03 0.14 -9.84
N ARG A 16 -2.14 1.14 -9.75
CA ARG A 16 -2.34 2.50 -10.25
C ARG A 16 -1.04 3.02 -10.88
N LYS A 17 -1.06 4.27 -11.37
CA LYS A 17 0.17 5.01 -11.71
C LYS A 17 1.08 5.03 -10.46
N TRP A 18 2.39 4.82 -10.65
CA TRP A 18 3.33 4.74 -9.51
C TRP A 18 3.22 5.92 -8.54
N SER A 19 3.02 7.14 -9.04
CA SER A 19 2.94 8.35 -8.20
C SER A 19 1.77 8.27 -7.22
N TRP A 20 0.65 7.65 -7.62
CA TRP A 20 -0.48 7.40 -6.73
C TRP A 20 -0.17 6.31 -5.72
N MET A 21 0.51 5.23 -6.14
CA MET A 21 0.91 4.14 -5.24
C MET A 21 1.91 4.61 -4.18
N ALA A 22 2.91 5.39 -4.58
CA ALA A 22 3.88 6.03 -3.69
C ALA A 22 3.20 6.98 -2.70
N HIS A 23 2.29 7.83 -3.19
CA HIS A 23 1.54 8.74 -2.32
C HIS A 23 0.62 8.00 -1.33
N MET A 24 -0.06 6.92 -1.75
CA MET A 24 -0.83 6.09 -0.82
C MET A 24 0.05 5.43 0.23
N LEU A 25 1.22 4.91 -0.15
CA LEU A 25 2.14 4.31 0.80
C LEU A 25 2.62 5.33 1.84
N LEU A 26 2.93 6.56 1.43
CA LEU A 26 3.26 7.66 2.33
C LEU A 26 2.11 7.89 3.33
N LEU A 27 0.89 8.08 2.85
CA LEU A 27 -0.28 8.33 3.71
C LEU A 27 -0.54 7.21 4.72
N ILE A 28 -0.39 5.95 4.28
CA ILE A 28 -0.55 4.77 5.14
C ILE A 28 0.57 4.73 6.17
N THR A 29 1.81 4.94 5.76
CA THR A 29 2.98 4.89 6.64
C THR A 29 2.93 6.00 7.69
N ASP A 30 2.49 7.19 7.31
CA ASP A 30 2.25 8.31 8.24
C ASP A 30 1.20 7.98 9.31
N GLU A 31 0.21 7.15 9.02
CA GLU A 31 -0.78 6.73 10.02
C GLU A 31 -0.29 5.59 10.93
N LEU A 32 0.61 4.74 10.43
CA LEU A 32 1.19 3.64 11.21
C LEU A 32 1.94 4.16 12.46
N GLN A 33 2.62 5.29 12.36
CA GLN A 33 3.33 5.90 13.50
C GLN A 33 2.39 6.23 14.68
N HIS A 34 1.08 6.37 14.42
CA HIS A 34 0.05 6.70 15.40
C HIS A 34 -0.76 5.48 15.87
N ILE A 35 -0.39 4.27 15.46
CA ILE A 35 -1.05 3.03 15.88
C ILE A 35 -0.20 2.35 16.97
N ARG A 36 -0.79 2.14 18.14
CA ARG A 36 -0.14 1.44 19.26
C ARG A 36 0.25 0.02 18.81
N GLY A 37 1.54 -0.30 18.93
CA GLY A 37 2.09 -1.61 18.57
C GLY A 37 2.57 -1.70 17.12
N ALA A 38 2.29 -0.72 16.26
CA ALA A 38 2.69 -0.74 14.85
C ALA A 38 4.12 -0.22 14.59
N LYS A 39 4.85 0.20 15.63
CA LYS A 39 6.16 0.85 15.50
C LYS A 39 7.15 0.06 14.62
N ALA A 40 7.30 -1.23 14.88
CA ALA A 40 8.23 -2.06 14.11
C ALA A 40 7.82 -2.17 12.63
N PHE A 41 6.51 -2.20 12.36
CA PHE A 41 6.00 -2.26 10.99
C PHE A 41 6.12 -0.91 10.26
N TYR A 42 5.91 0.20 10.97
CA TYR A 42 6.23 1.54 10.50
C TYR A 42 7.71 1.65 10.10
N GLU A 43 8.62 1.28 11.00
CA GLU A 43 10.07 1.31 10.74
C GLU A 43 10.47 0.41 9.57
N TYR A 44 9.75 -0.69 9.36
CA TYR A 44 9.95 -1.54 8.19
C TYR A 44 9.46 -0.91 6.88
N LEU A 45 8.31 -0.23 6.86
CA LEU A 45 7.75 0.36 5.64
C LEU A 45 8.36 1.71 5.28
N GLU A 46 8.90 2.43 6.25
CA GLU A 46 9.47 3.77 6.06
C GLU A 46 10.49 3.85 4.92
N PRO A 47 11.45 2.91 4.77
CA PRO A 47 12.43 2.96 3.69
C PRO A 47 11.82 2.84 2.29
N PHE A 48 10.60 2.31 2.18
CA PHE A 48 9.90 2.15 0.91
C PHE A 48 9.08 3.38 0.50
N VAL A 49 9.01 4.41 1.35
CA VAL A 49 8.28 5.64 1.07
C VAL A 49 9.14 6.59 0.23
N PHE A 50 8.62 7.00 -0.92
CA PHE A 50 9.25 7.97 -1.81
C PHE A 50 9.21 9.39 -1.26
N ARG A 51 10.34 10.08 -1.29
CA ARG A 51 10.52 11.46 -0.86
C ARG A 51 11.46 12.20 -1.80
N ASP A 52 10.87 12.90 -2.76
CA ASP A 52 11.58 13.78 -3.70
C ASP A 52 12.46 14.81 -2.97
N GLU A 53 11.96 15.36 -1.86
CA GLU A 53 12.68 16.34 -1.03
C GLU A 53 13.95 15.77 -0.35
N GLU A 54 14.04 14.45 -0.20
CA GLU A 54 15.21 13.75 0.36
C GLU A 54 16.18 13.25 -0.72
N GLY A 55 15.91 13.56 -2.00
CA GLY A 55 16.77 13.20 -3.12
C GLY A 55 16.45 11.84 -3.76
N ASP A 56 15.26 11.29 -3.53
CA ASP A 56 14.82 10.08 -4.23
C ASP A 56 14.55 10.36 -5.71
N GLU A 57 15.12 9.55 -6.60
CA GLU A 57 14.95 9.69 -8.04
C GLU A 57 14.05 8.61 -8.62
N ILE A 58 13.20 8.92 -9.59
CA ILE A 58 12.31 7.92 -10.21
C ILE A 58 13.15 6.94 -11.04
N ASN A 59 12.98 5.63 -10.81
CA ASN A 59 13.76 4.61 -11.53
C ASN A 59 13.21 4.27 -12.92
N GLY A 60 12.01 4.76 -13.28
CA GLY A 60 11.34 4.50 -14.56
C GLY A 60 10.60 3.15 -14.66
N TYR A 61 10.70 2.30 -13.63
CA TYR A 61 10.18 0.93 -13.62
C TYR A 61 9.14 0.66 -12.52
N GLY A 62 8.58 1.70 -11.90
CA GLY A 62 7.60 1.51 -10.82
C GLY A 62 8.17 1.59 -9.41
N GLY A 63 9.28 2.29 -9.28
CA GLY A 63 9.99 2.49 -8.03
C GLY A 63 10.80 3.79 -8.06
N PHE A 64 11.77 3.85 -7.17
CA PHE A 64 12.70 4.96 -7.04
C PHE A 64 14.09 4.47 -6.69
N ILE A 65 15.06 5.37 -6.81
CA ILE A 65 16.45 5.17 -6.45
C ILE A 65 16.71 6.01 -5.20
N ARG A 66 17.28 5.37 -4.17
CA ARG A 66 17.77 6.04 -2.96
C ARG A 66 19.21 5.63 -2.74
N GLY A 67 20.14 6.57 -2.88
CA GLY A 67 21.56 6.25 -2.91
C GLY A 67 21.88 5.32 -4.10
N GLU A 68 22.35 4.10 -3.82
CA GLU A 68 22.66 3.09 -4.84
C GLU A 68 21.57 2.00 -4.98
N GLU A 69 20.49 2.10 -4.20
CA GLU A 69 19.43 1.07 -4.16
C GLU A 69 18.24 1.45 -5.04
N SER A 70 17.74 0.49 -5.82
CA SER A 70 16.48 0.60 -6.54
C SER A 70 15.36 -0.05 -5.74
N ILE A 71 14.44 0.77 -5.23
CA ILE A 71 13.33 0.38 -4.37
C ILE A 71 12.04 0.35 -5.17
N MET A 72 11.34 -0.78 -5.17
CA MET A 72 10.12 -0.97 -5.97
C MET A 72 8.86 -0.75 -5.13
N PHE A 73 7.82 -0.11 -5.69
CA PHE A 73 6.51 0.02 -5.02
C PHE A 73 5.63 -1.24 -5.16
N ASN A 74 6.25 -2.40 -5.34
CA ASN A 74 5.55 -3.66 -5.49
C ASN A 74 5.54 -4.38 -4.15
N PHE A 75 4.34 -4.64 -3.63
CA PHE A 75 4.17 -5.28 -2.34
C PHE A 75 3.22 -6.46 -2.48
N ASP A 76 3.55 -7.57 -1.85
CA ASP A 76 2.58 -8.62 -1.58
C ASP A 76 2.20 -8.55 -0.10
N LEU A 77 0.98 -8.08 0.19
CA LEU A 77 0.50 -7.90 1.55
C LEU A 77 0.45 -9.24 2.31
N ARG A 78 0.34 -10.38 1.61
CA ARG A 78 0.31 -11.72 2.20
C ARG A 78 1.66 -12.11 2.80
N SER A 79 2.75 -11.52 2.30
CA SER A 79 4.09 -11.72 2.83
C SER A 79 4.26 -11.09 4.21
N PHE A 80 3.35 -10.21 4.65
CA PHE A 80 3.39 -9.63 5.99
C PHE A 80 2.67 -10.50 7.02
N ALA A 81 3.20 -10.51 8.24
CA ALA A 81 2.54 -11.15 9.37
C ALA A 81 1.08 -10.68 9.51
N PRO A 82 0.13 -11.54 9.92
CA PRO A 82 -1.29 -11.18 10.03
C PRO A 82 -1.53 -9.86 10.77
N GLN A 83 -0.84 -9.64 11.89
CA GLN A 83 -0.98 -8.42 12.68
C GLN A 83 -0.51 -7.16 11.92
N ASN A 84 0.52 -7.26 11.09
CA ASN A 84 0.98 -6.13 10.27
C ASN A 84 0.00 -5.80 9.15
N ARG A 85 -0.66 -6.82 8.57
CA ARG A 85 -1.76 -6.60 7.63
C ARG A 85 -2.91 -5.85 8.31
N ASP A 86 -3.27 -6.21 9.53
CA ASP A 86 -4.29 -5.49 10.30
C ASP A 86 -3.88 -4.01 10.53
N PHE A 87 -2.61 -3.76 10.86
CA PHE A 87 -2.09 -2.40 10.99
C PHE A 87 -2.13 -1.63 9.68
N PHE A 88 -1.77 -2.26 8.56
CA PHE A 88 -1.83 -1.66 7.22
C PHE A 88 -3.25 -1.17 6.90
N TRP A 89 -4.26 -2.03 7.09
CA TRP A 89 -5.65 -1.66 6.81
C TRP A 89 -6.22 -0.62 7.76
N MET A 90 -5.85 -0.71 9.04
CA MET A 90 -6.22 0.30 10.03
C MET A 90 -5.63 1.67 9.66
N ALA A 91 -4.37 1.71 9.23
CA ALA A 91 -3.71 2.92 8.79
C ALA A 91 -4.34 3.49 7.51
N ALA A 92 -4.62 2.66 6.50
CA ALA A 92 -5.32 3.08 5.28
C ALA A 92 -6.71 3.68 5.57
N GLN A 93 -7.47 3.08 6.50
CA GLN A 93 -8.77 3.60 6.90
C GLN A 93 -8.65 4.93 7.66
N ARG A 94 -7.66 5.08 8.54
CA ARG A 94 -7.39 6.36 9.23
C ARG A 94 -6.98 7.45 8.25
N ALA A 95 -6.12 7.14 7.28
CA ALA A 95 -5.69 8.07 6.25
C ALA A 95 -6.88 8.57 5.42
N LEU A 96 -7.75 7.67 4.96
CA LEU A 96 -8.98 8.06 4.25
C LEU A 96 -9.86 8.98 5.10
N LYS A 97 -10.09 8.62 6.38
CA LYS A 97 -10.89 9.43 7.29
C LYS A 97 -10.29 10.83 7.48
N ARG A 98 -8.97 10.93 7.64
CA ARG A 98 -8.24 12.20 7.78
C ARG A 98 -8.44 13.08 6.55
N LEU A 99 -8.27 12.54 5.35
CA LEU A 99 -8.45 13.26 4.09
C LEU A 99 -9.89 13.76 3.90
N ILE A 100 -10.90 12.94 4.22
CA ILE A 100 -12.31 13.34 4.14
C ILE A 100 -12.63 14.48 5.13
N ILE A 101 -12.09 14.42 6.36
CA ILE A 101 -12.30 15.47 7.37
C ILE A 101 -11.64 16.79 6.98
N ALA A 102 -10.49 16.74 6.32
CA ALA A 102 -9.78 17.93 5.85
C ALA A 102 -10.60 18.74 4.84
N LYS A 103 -11.52 18.11 4.10
CA LYS A 103 -12.40 18.74 3.10
C LYS A 103 -11.64 19.59 2.06
N ASP A 104 -10.43 19.17 1.74
CA ASP A 104 -9.60 19.79 0.71
C ASP A 104 -9.93 19.17 -0.66
N ALA A 105 -10.15 20.01 -1.67
CA ALA A 105 -10.40 19.56 -3.04
C ALA A 105 -9.18 18.84 -3.63
N ASP A 106 -7.97 19.21 -3.21
CA ASP A 106 -6.75 18.58 -3.68
C ASP A 106 -6.63 17.10 -3.24
N ASN A 107 -7.43 16.70 -2.24
CA ASN A 107 -7.48 15.32 -1.75
C ASN A 107 -8.42 14.42 -2.55
N GLU A 108 -9.22 14.92 -3.49
CA GLU A 108 -10.24 14.12 -4.20
C GLU A 108 -9.64 12.86 -4.86
N GLY A 109 -8.47 13.00 -5.50
CA GLY A 109 -7.75 11.90 -6.13
C GLY A 109 -7.34 10.84 -5.10
N SER A 110 -6.73 11.25 -4.00
CA SER A 110 -6.28 10.38 -2.90
C SER A 110 -7.45 9.69 -2.19
N ILE A 111 -8.54 10.41 -1.95
CA ILE A 111 -9.79 9.87 -1.39
C ILE A 111 -10.34 8.78 -2.32
N PHE A 112 -10.41 9.04 -3.62
CA PHE A 112 -10.93 8.09 -4.60
C PHE A 112 -10.11 6.78 -4.62
N ILE A 113 -8.78 6.86 -4.73
CA ILE A 113 -7.93 5.67 -4.83
C ILE A 113 -7.90 4.84 -3.55
N LEU A 114 -7.86 5.48 -2.36
CA LEU A 114 -7.94 4.79 -1.07
C LEU A 114 -9.32 4.16 -0.85
N THR A 115 -10.38 4.83 -1.29
CA THR A 115 -11.74 4.27 -1.23
C THR A 115 -11.83 2.98 -2.04
N ILE A 116 -11.27 2.94 -3.25
CA ILE A 116 -11.26 1.71 -4.06
C ILE A 116 -10.44 0.61 -3.39
N LEU A 117 -9.24 0.94 -2.89
CA LEU A 117 -8.38 -0.04 -2.20
C LEU A 117 -9.11 -0.67 -0.99
N LEU A 118 -9.77 0.15 -0.17
CA LEU A 118 -10.53 -0.30 0.99
C LEU A 118 -11.82 -1.05 0.61
N ASP A 119 -12.48 -0.69 -0.50
CA ASP A 119 -13.63 -1.44 -1.01
C ASP A 119 -13.21 -2.85 -1.47
N MET A 120 -12.05 -2.97 -2.14
CA MET A 120 -11.50 -4.27 -2.51
C MET A 120 -11.23 -5.14 -1.29
N HIS A 121 -10.54 -4.60 -0.27
CA HIS A 121 -10.31 -5.33 1.00
C HIS A 121 -11.64 -5.76 1.66
N LYS A 122 -12.64 -4.87 1.71
CA LYS A 122 -13.97 -5.19 2.26
C LYS A 122 -14.66 -6.33 1.50
N ARG A 123 -14.55 -6.37 0.18
CA ARG A 123 -15.12 -7.45 -0.66
C ARG A 123 -14.41 -8.78 -0.42
N ILE A 124 -13.09 -8.75 -0.31
CA ILE A 124 -12.26 -9.91 0.04
C ILE A 124 -12.74 -10.53 1.35
N LEU A 125 -12.90 -9.71 2.40
CA LEU A 125 -13.39 -10.17 3.71
C LEU A 125 -14.79 -10.81 3.64
N LYS A 126 -15.63 -10.37 2.69
CA LYS A 126 -16.97 -10.92 2.46
C LYS A 126 -17.02 -12.09 1.49
N LYS A 127 -15.88 -12.49 0.91
CA LYS A 127 -15.80 -13.46 -0.19
C LYS A 127 -16.66 -13.07 -1.40
N GLU A 128 -16.86 -11.76 -1.58
CA GLU A 128 -17.45 -11.23 -2.82
C GLU A 128 -16.38 -11.26 -3.92
N ASP A 129 -16.79 -11.27 -5.19
CA ASP A 129 -15.86 -11.23 -6.32
C ASP A 129 -15.54 -9.78 -6.74
N PRO A 130 -14.40 -9.19 -6.34
CA PRO A 130 -13.92 -7.92 -6.84
C PRO A 130 -13.25 -8.02 -8.22
N MET A 131 -13.45 -9.07 -9.03
CA MET A 131 -12.75 -9.21 -10.34
C MET A 131 -12.94 -8.02 -11.28
N LEU A 132 -14.03 -7.25 -11.16
CA LEU A 132 -14.21 -5.99 -11.90
C LEU A 132 -13.19 -4.90 -11.52
N LEU A 133 -12.43 -5.09 -10.44
CA LEU A 133 -11.43 -4.17 -9.88
C LEU A 133 -10.00 -4.77 -9.89
N ASN A 134 -9.83 -6.02 -10.34
CA ASN A 134 -8.51 -6.63 -10.46
C ASN A 134 -7.80 -6.09 -11.71
N HIS A 135 -6.53 -5.72 -11.56
CA HIS A 135 -5.73 -5.17 -12.66
C HIS A 135 -4.98 -6.25 -13.45
N LEU A 136 -4.92 -7.47 -12.90
CA LEU A 136 -4.38 -8.65 -13.57
C LEU A 136 -5.52 -9.63 -13.88
N THR A 137 -5.35 -10.47 -14.91
CA THR A 137 -6.30 -11.54 -15.26
C THR A 137 -6.06 -12.82 -14.46
N VAL A 138 -5.02 -12.84 -13.63
CA VAL A 138 -4.56 -13.98 -12.85
C VAL A 138 -4.56 -13.60 -11.37
N ILE A 139 -4.86 -14.58 -10.52
CA ILE A 139 -4.70 -14.50 -9.07
C ILE A 139 -3.30 -15.01 -8.75
N GLU A 140 -2.49 -14.20 -8.08
CA GLU A 140 -1.11 -14.56 -7.72
C GLU A 140 -1.10 -15.73 -6.72
N PRO A 141 -0.23 -16.73 -6.90
CA PRO A 141 -0.05 -17.80 -5.92
C PRO A 141 0.43 -17.24 -4.58
N GLU A 142 0.22 -17.97 -3.48
CA GLU A 142 0.73 -17.56 -2.15
C GLU A 142 2.25 -17.37 -2.18
N PRO A 143 2.79 -16.29 -1.60
CA PRO A 143 4.22 -16.07 -1.54
C PRO A 143 4.87 -17.05 -0.57
N GLU A 144 6.06 -17.56 -0.93
CA GLU A 144 6.88 -18.36 -0.02
C GLU A 144 7.62 -17.49 1.00
N GLU A 145 7.85 -16.22 0.66
CA GLU A 145 8.62 -15.27 1.45
C GLU A 145 7.79 -14.64 2.57
N LYS A 146 8.41 -14.53 3.75
CA LYS A 146 7.86 -13.86 4.93
C LYS A 146 8.63 -12.57 5.17
N LEU A 147 7.99 -11.45 4.89
CA LEU A 147 8.56 -10.11 4.96
C LEU A 147 8.10 -9.34 6.19
N GLY A 148 8.97 -8.47 6.69
CA GLY A 148 8.70 -7.60 7.82
C GLY A 148 8.67 -8.31 9.18
N PRO A 149 8.37 -7.57 10.26
CA PRO A 149 8.40 -8.08 11.63
C PRO A 149 7.18 -8.98 11.95
N GLY A 150 7.25 -9.74 13.05
CA GLY A 150 6.08 -10.45 13.59
C GLY A 150 5.84 -11.87 13.06
N TRP A 151 6.81 -12.47 12.36
CA TRP A 151 6.76 -13.85 11.88
C TRP A 151 7.35 -14.89 12.85
N GLY A 152 7.92 -14.46 13.98
CA GLY A 152 8.56 -15.31 15.00
C GLY A 152 7.70 -15.57 16.21
#